data_AF-A0AAI9CYM9-F1
#
_entry.id   AF-A0AAI9CYM9-F1
#
_cell.length_a   1.000
_cell.length_b   1.000
_cell.length_c   1.000
_cell.angle_alpha   90.00
_cell.angle_beta   90.00
_cell.angle_gamma   90.00
#
_symmetry.space_group_name_H-M   'P 1'
#
loop_
_entity.id
_entity.type
_entity.pdbx_description
1 polymer ?
#
loop_
_entity_poly.entity_id
_entity_poly.type
_entity_poly.pdbx_seq_one_letter_code
_entity_poly.pdbx_strand_id
1 'polypeptide(L)'
;MVLQFDVNDTKLVISKEGNSLVEIEALKNDYKFYTEDVDWPIASQIFQSDINDIPNGLKFSSDMKSSIFDLADWIEFEKGESSFVKISITFNWDSWDKPTTVHDFLKCYKSDMELLGFECEVIKDDDWASLSIKGNLSKGNVQDSIDEVIRVAKRRYKFVVTQIHKKGSSNILVKVFDFPKEHEVACVQYLIWFGEFLSALDINATVSAEKRDDVTNIIVSPVDAPELLKTIENLFTQYLTLPYIEYLPAHSQQLTPIDRANLQQLVNQIEGFKNQIQMKNAIIELKEATIEQLKSDLTLANKNLVLLDSLIDKPDVEIANSGLSLTSWQWGIFKIEPQKLLKKLTKKV
;
A
#
# COMPACT_ATOMS: atom_id res chain seq x y z
N MET A 1 12.11 -18.20 -15.92
CA MET A 1 12.90 -18.49 -17.14
C MET A 1 14.25 -17.84 -16.92
N VAL A 2 15.36 -18.58 -17.00
CA VAL A 2 16.63 -18.19 -16.35
C VAL A 2 17.63 -17.69 -17.39
N LEU A 3 18.23 -16.52 -17.18
CA LEU A 3 19.35 -16.04 -17.97
C LEU A 3 20.59 -16.89 -17.69
N GLN A 4 21.44 -17.05 -18.70
CA GLN A 4 22.72 -17.72 -18.56
C GLN A 4 23.84 -16.68 -18.66
N PHE A 5 24.78 -16.75 -17.71
CA PHE A 5 25.95 -15.88 -17.65
C PHE A 5 27.20 -16.72 -17.92
N ASP A 6 27.73 -16.64 -19.14
CA ASP A 6 28.92 -17.38 -19.55
C ASP A 6 30.14 -16.47 -19.43
N VAL A 7 30.91 -16.68 -18.35
CA VAL A 7 32.12 -15.91 -18.06
C VAL A 7 33.35 -16.66 -18.55
N ASN A 8 34.21 -15.99 -19.30
CA ASN A 8 35.58 -16.44 -19.56
C ASN A 8 36.60 -15.33 -19.24
N ASP A 9 37.89 -15.59 -19.48
CA ASP A 9 38.96 -14.64 -19.16
C ASP A 9 38.92 -13.35 -19.99
N THR A 10 38.25 -13.38 -21.15
CA THR A 10 38.24 -12.31 -22.14
C THR A 10 36.89 -11.60 -22.28
N LYS A 11 35.79 -12.21 -21.84
CA LYS A 11 34.44 -11.67 -21.99
C LYS A 11 33.41 -12.33 -21.08
N LEU A 12 32.30 -11.62 -20.89
CA LEU A 12 31.04 -12.12 -20.35
C LEU A 12 29.99 -12.13 -21.47
N VAL A 13 29.34 -13.28 -21.67
CA VAL A 13 28.19 -13.40 -22.58
C VAL A 13 26.94 -13.63 -21.76
N ILE A 14 25.94 -12.77 -21.94
CA ILE A 14 24.61 -12.91 -21.35
C ILE A 14 23.71 -13.51 -22.42
N SER A 15 23.14 -14.69 -22.16
CA SER A 15 22.31 -15.40 -23.13
C SER A 15 20.98 -15.85 -22.55
N LYS A 16 20.00 -16.03 -23.44
CA LYS A 16 18.67 -16.57 -23.12
C LYS A 16 18.30 -17.61 -24.16
N GLU A 17 18.04 -18.84 -23.70
CA GLU A 17 17.72 -19.97 -24.58
C GLU A 17 18.75 -20.21 -25.68
N GLY A 18 20.04 -19.98 -25.38
CA GLY A 18 21.14 -20.13 -26.33
C GLY A 18 21.32 -18.96 -27.30
N ASN A 19 20.46 -17.94 -27.26
CA ASN A 19 20.65 -16.70 -28.01
C ASN A 19 21.45 -15.70 -27.18
N SER A 20 22.58 -15.22 -27.71
CA SER A 20 23.36 -14.15 -27.09
C SER A 20 22.57 -12.84 -27.13
N LEU A 21 22.39 -12.22 -25.97
CA LEU A 21 21.72 -10.92 -25.81
C LEU A 21 22.76 -9.79 -25.83
N VAL A 22 23.81 -9.94 -25.04
CA VAL A 22 24.90 -8.97 -24.87
C VAL A 22 26.22 -9.72 -24.68
N GLU A 23 27.29 -9.16 -25.25
CA GLU A 23 28.67 -9.60 -25.08
C GLU A 23 29.51 -8.43 -24.56
N ILE A 24 30.19 -8.63 -23.43
CA ILE A 24 30.95 -7.59 -22.73
C ILE A 24 32.41 -8.03 -22.65
N GLU A 25 33.32 -7.27 -23.25
CA GLU A 25 34.76 -7.55 -23.17
C GLU A 25 35.30 -7.33 -21.76
N ALA A 26 36.21 -8.19 -21.33
CA ALA A 26 36.82 -8.11 -20.02
C ALA A 26 37.84 -6.96 -19.95
N LEU A 27 37.63 -6.02 -19.03
CA LEU A 27 38.56 -4.96 -18.72
C LEU A 27 39.61 -5.41 -17.70
N LYS A 28 40.79 -4.80 -17.73
CA LYS A 28 41.89 -5.04 -16.77
C LYS A 28 41.79 -4.21 -15.48
N ASN A 29 40.64 -3.60 -15.22
CA ASN A 29 40.39 -2.78 -14.04
C ASN A 29 39.44 -3.51 -13.06
N ASP A 30 39.09 -2.85 -11.96
CA ASP A 30 38.19 -3.41 -10.93
C ASP A 30 36.77 -3.69 -11.47
N TYR A 31 36.38 -3.06 -12.58
CA TYR A 31 35.11 -3.27 -13.28
C TYR A 31 35.29 -4.20 -14.47
N LYS A 32 35.57 -5.48 -14.18
CA LYS A 32 35.90 -6.48 -15.19
C LYS A 32 34.91 -6.53 -16.35
N PHE A 33 33.61 -6.30 -16.12
CA PHE A 33 32.57 -6.30 -17.16
C PHE A 33 31.72 -5.02 -17.09
N TYR A 34 32.32 -3.89 -17.47
CA TYR A 34 31.59 -2.63 -17.66
C TYR A 34 31.00 -2.52 -19.07
N THR A 35 29.75 -2.07 -19.18
CA THR A 35 29.12 -1.77 -20.48
C THR A 35 28.05 -0.70 -20.34
N GLU A 36 27.84 0.05 -21.42
CA GLU A 36 26.72 0.99 -21.62
C GLU A 36 25.67 0.41 -22.60
N ASP A 37 25.91 -0.78 -23.15
CA ASP A 37 25.09 -1.41 -24.19
C ASP A 37 23.93 -2.25 -23.63
N VAL A 38 23.57 -2.05 -22.34
CA VAL A 38 22.47 -2.76 -21.68
C VAL A 38 21.24 -1.86 -21.65
N ASP A 39 20.31 -2.10 -22.57
CA ASP A 39 19.01 -1.44 -22.57
C ASP A 39 18.05 -2.00 -21.50
N TRP A 40 16.94 -1.30 -21.26
CA TRP A 40 15.97 -1.70 -20.23
C TRP A 40 15.39 -3.12 -20.40
N PRO A 41 15.01 -3.57 -21.62
CA PRO A 41 14.59 -4.95 -21.85
C PRO A 41 15.61 -6.00 -21.39
N ILE A 42 16.91 -5.75 -21.55
CA ILE A 42 17.95 -6.67 -21.08
C ILE A 42 18.18 -6.50 -19.58
N ALA A 43 18.31 -5.26 -19.09
CA ALA A 43 18.48 -4.94 -17.68
C ALA A 43 17.39 -5.57 -16.80
N SER A 44 16.12 -5.42 -17.19
CA SER A 44 14.98 -5.98 -16.46
C SER A 44 15.01 -7.51 -16.38
N GLN A 45 15.58 -8.20 -17.38
CA GLN A 45 15.78 -9.65 -17.32
C GLN A 45 16.93 -10.02 -16.38
N ILE A 46 18.01 -9.23 -16.37
CA ILE A 46 19.12 -9.41 -15.43
C ILE A 46 18.59 -9.28 -13.99
N PHE A 47 17.76 -8.27 -13.72
CA PHE A 47 17.20 -8.03 -12.39
C PHE A 47 16.22 -9.11 -11.91
N GLN A 48 15.66 -9.93 -12.81
CA GLN A 48 14.87 -11.10 -12.43
C GLN A 48 15.71 -12.27 -11.89
N SER A 49 17.03 -12.19 -11.98
CA SER A 49 17.95 -13.23 -11.46
C SER A 49 18.21 -13.04 -9.97
N ASP A 50 18.62 -14.12 -9.29
CA ASP A 50 19.18 -13.98 -7.94
C ASP A 50 20.54 -13.29 -8.04
N ILE A 51 20.86 -12.43 -7.07
CA ILE A 51 22.14 -11.70 -7.06
C ILE A 51 23.36 -12.62 -7.06
N ASN A 52 23.23 -13.86 -6.56
CA ASN A 52 24.31 -14.85 -6.55
C ASN A 52 24.56 -15.51 -7.92
N ASP A 53 23.57 -15.48 -8.81
CA ASP A 53 23.69 -16.01 -10.17
C ASP A 53 24.38 -15.00 -11.12
N ILE A 54 24.45 -13.73 -10.70
CA ILE A 54 25.05 -12.65 -11.49
C ILE A 54 26.57 -12.59 -11.20
N PRO A 55 27.42 -12.60 -12.25
CA PRO A 55 28.87 -12.63 -12.08
C PRO A 55 29.42 -11.33 -11.48
N ASN A 56 30.41 -11.49 -10.60
CA ASN A 56 31.18 -10.36 -10.05
C ASN A 56 31.91 -9.59 -11.17
N GLY A 57 31.98 -8.27 -11.01
CA GLY A 57 32.57 -7.34 -11.96
C GLY A 57 31.59 -6.78 -12.99
N LEU A 58 30.34 -7.26 -13.03
CA LEU A 58 29.30 -6.70 -13.89
C LEU A 58 28.88 -5.32 -13.40
N LYS A 59 29.01 -4.32 -14.28
CA LYS A 59 28.55 -2.96 -14.06
C LYS A 59 27.91 -2.41 -15.32
N PHE A 60 26.73 -1.82 -15.19
CA PHE A 60 26.06 -1.14 -16.29
C PHE A 60 25.12 -0.06 -15.76
N SER A 61 24.73 0.84 -16.63
CA SER A 61 23.66 1.79 -16.42
C SER A 61 22.60 1.64 -17.50
N SER A 62 21.36 1.99 -17.18
CA SER A 62 20.26 1.95 -18.14
C SER A 62 19.19 2.95 -17.75
N ASP A 63 18.55 3.54 -18.76
CA ASP A 63 17.28 4.22 -18.56
C ASP A 63 16.25 3.18 -18.10
N MET A 64 15.42 3.55 -17.13
CA MET A 64 14.33 2.71 -16.66
C MET A 64 13.00 3.44 -16.78
N LYS A 65 11.92 2.67 -16.77
CA LYS A 65 10.59 3.23 -16.55
C LYS A 65 9.88 2.41 -15.51
N SER A 66 9.94 2.87 -14.27
CA SER A 66 9.27 2.17 -13.17
C SER A 66 7.76 2.34 -13.25
N SER A 67 7.03 1.24 -13.09
CA SER A 67 5.57 1.26 -12.89
C SER A 67 5.18 1.66 -11.47
N ILE A 68 6.12 1.58 -10.51
CA ILE A 68 5.90 1.91 -9.11
C ILE A 68 6.00 3.42 -8.91
N PHE A 69 7.06 4.04 -9.43
CA PHE A 69 7.30 5.48 -9.32
C PHE A 69 7.78 6.05 -10.65
N ASP A 70 6.93 6.81 -11.31
CA ASP A 70 7.14 7.40 -12.63
C ASP A 70 8.35 8.33 -12.72
N LEU A 71 8.80 8.90 -11.60
CA LEU A 71 10.00 9.74 -11.52
C LEU A 71 11.30 8.92 -11.40
N ALA A 72 11.22 7.60 -11.17
CA ALA A 72 12.38 6.72 -11.20
C ALA A 72 12.67 6.32 -12.65
N ASP A 73 13.72 6.91 -13.21
CA ASP A 73 13.96 6.92 -14.66
C ASP A 73 15.36 6.42 -15.07
N TRP A 74 16.27 6.21 -14.13
CA TRP A 74 17.60 5.68 -14.43
C TRP A 74 18.12 4.77 -13.31
N ILE A 75 18.92 3.76 -13.69
CA ILE A 75 19.58 2.85 -12.76
C ILE A 75 21.03 2.60 -13.12
N GLU A 76 21.88 2.57 -12.09
CA GLU A 76 23.21 1.96 -12.11
C GLU A 76 23.13 0.63 -11.36
N PHE A 77 23.69 -0.43 -11.93
CA PHE A 77 23.90 -1.70 -11.24
C PHE A 77 25.38 -1.99 -11.13
N GLU A 78 25.82 -2.45 -9.97
CA GLU A 78 27.19 -2.89 -9.74
C GLU A 78 27.22 -4.16 -8.90
N LYS A 79 27.86 -5.20 -9.44
CA LYS A 79 28.17 -6.46 -8.73
C LYS A 79 29.66 -6.52 -8.40
N GLY A 80 29.99 -6.52 -7.12
CA GLY A 80 31.37 -6.63 -6.62
C GLY A 80 31.42 -7.04 -5.16
N GLU A 81 32.46 -6.63 -4.44
CA GLU A 81 32.59 -6.84 -2.98
C GLU A 81 31.41 -6.22 -2.23
N SER A 82 31.01 -5.01 -2.62
CA SER A 82 29.73 -4.39 -2.27
C SER A 82 28.84 -4.36 -3.50
N SER A 83 27.82 -5.22 -3.54
CA SER A 83 26.84 -5.21 -4.64
C SER A 83 25.73 -4.21 -4.33
N PHE A 84 25.39 -3.34 -5.29
CA PHE A 84 24.38 -2.30 -5.08
C PHE A 84 23.69 -1.92 -6.39
N VAL A 85 22.56 -1.22 -6.23
CA VAL A 85 21.91 -0.45 -7.28
C VAL A 85 21.87 1.01 -6.88
N LYS A 86 22.02 1.91 -7.84
CA LYS A 86 21.67 3.33 -7.66
C LYS A 86 20.50 3.65 -8.54
N ILE A 87 19.45 4.21 -7.96
CA ILE A 87 18.24 4.61 -8.69
C ILE A 87 18.17 6.12 -8.67
N SER A 88 18.03 6.75 -9.84
CA SER A 88 17.82 8.19 -9.95
C SER A 88 16.33 8.50 -9.95
N ILE A 89 15.93 9.44 -9.10
CA ILE A 89 14.61 10.06 -9.09
C ILE A 89 14.76 11.46 -9.68
N THR A 90 14.25 11.68 -10.88
CA THR A 90 14.53 12.89 -11.67
C THR A 90 13.36 13.86 -11.68
N PHE A 91 13.67 15.15 -11.62
CA PHE A 91 12.73 16.25 -11.59
C PHE A 91 13.11 17.28 -12.65
N ASN A 92 12.23 17.54 -13.61
CA ASN A 92 12.43 18.59 -14.62
C ASN A 92 11.94 19.93 -14.08
N TRP A 93 12.73 21.00 -14.29
CA TRP A 93 12.38 22.34 -13.81
C TRP A 93 11.05 22.84 -14.38
N ASP A 94 10.81 22.59 -15.66
CA ASP A 94 9.59 23.02 -16.37
C ASP A 94 8.32 22.31 -15.88
N SER A 95 8.46 21.10 -15.36
CA SER A 95 7.35 20.29 -14.85
C SER A 95 7.05 20.53 -13.37
N TRP A 96 7.85 21.36 -12.70
CA TRP A 96 7.79 21.54 -11.26
C TRP A 96 6.74 22.57 -10.85
N ASP A 97 5.64 22.10 -10.27
CA ASP A 97 4.45 22.88 -9.90
C ASP A 97 4.29 23.07 -8.38
N LYS A 98 5.32 22.78 -7.58
CA LYS A 98 5.24 22.77 -6.10
C LYS A 98 5.67 24.11 -5.49
N PRO A 99 5.22 24.44 -4.25
CA PRO A 99 5.47 25.75 -3.63
C PRO A 99 6.91 26.00 -3.15
N THR A 100 7.87 25.15 -3.52
CA THR A 100 9.31 25.31 -3.21
C THR A 100 10.13 25.18 -4.47
N THR A 101 11.40 25.57 -4.44
CA THR A 101 12.32 25.20 -5.53
C THR A 101 12.59 23.68 -5.50
N VAL A 102 12.88 23.07 -6.65
CA VAL A 102 13.35 21.66 -6.68
C VAL A 102 14.60 21.50 -5.82
N HIS A 103 15.46 22.53 -5.76
CA HIS A 103 16.68 22.48 -4.96
C HIS A 103 16.40 22.33 -3.46
N ASP A 104 15.47 23.11 -2.91
CA ASP A 104 15.10 23.02 -1.48
C ASP A 104 14.34 21.74 -1.19
N PHE A 105 13.50 21.30 -2.14
CA PHE A 105 12.85 20.00 -2.07
C PHE A 105 13.89 18.86 -2.00
N LEU A 106 14.88 18.84 -2.89
CA LEU A 106 15.91 17.80 -2.95
C LEU A 106 16.75 17.75 -1.68
N LYS A 107 17.03 18.90 -1.05
CA LYS A 107 17.70 18.92 0.27
C LYS A 107 16.86 18.19 1.32
N CYS A 108 15.58 18.54 1.43
CA CYS A 108 14.67 17.89 2.37
C CYS A 108 14.51 16.40 2.07
N TYR A 109 14.37 16.05 0.79
CA TYR A 109 14.17 14.68 0.36
C TYR A 109 15.41 13.82 0.59
N LYS A 110 16.60 14.35 0.28
CA LYS A 110 17.88 13.71 0.60
C LYS A 110 18.01 13.42 2.09
N SER A 111 17.87 14.45 2.94
CA SER A 111 18.02 14.27 4.39
C SER A 111 17.02 13.25 4.95
N ASP A 112 15.81 13.23 4.41
CA ASP A 112 14.76 12.31 4.81
C ASP A 112 15.05 10.85 4.42
N MET A 113 15.67 10.62 3.26
CA MET A 113 16.13 9.30 2.82
C MET A 113 17.37 8.83 3.59
N GLU A 114 18.31 9.74 3.89
CA GLU A 114 19.50 9.43 4.69
C GLU A 114 19.14 9.01 6.12
N LEU A 115 18.07 9.58 6.70
CA LEU A 115 17.54 9.14 8.01
C LEU A 115 17.04 7.69 8.03
N LEU A 116 16.69 7.14 6.86
CA LEU A 116 16.32 5.73 6.70
C LEU A 116 17.53 4.82 6.43
N GLY A 117 18.75 5.39 6.40
CA GLY A 117 20.00 4.65 6.20
C GLY A 117 20.43 4.51 4.74
N PHE A 118 19.79 5.21 3.80
CA PHE A 118 20.21 5.20 2.40
C PHE A 118 21.34 6.20 2.13
N GLU A 119 22.34 5.80 1.34
CA GLU A 119 23.32 6.73 0.78
C GLU A 119 22.69 7.47 -0.41
N CYS A 120 22.72 8.80 -0.39
CA CYS A 120 22.03 9.63 -1.38
C CYS A 120 22.93 10.74 -1.94
N GLU A 121 22.85 10.95 -3.25
CA GLU A 121 23.58 11.99 -3.98
C GLU A 121 22.61 12.85 -4.79
N VAL A 122 22.82 14.16 -4.79
CA VAL A 122 22.04 15.09 -5.61
C VAL A 122 22.85 15.44 -6.84
N ILE A 123 22.29 15.13 -8.01
CA ILE A 123 22.87 15.48 -9.31
C ILE A 123 22.05 16.63 -9.88
N LYS A 124 22.74 17.59 -10.48
CA LYS A 124 22.11 18.78 -11.07
C LYS A 124 22.62 18.97 -12.49
N ASP A 125 21.70 19.33 -13.35
CA ASP A 125 21.93 19.78 -14.71
C ASP A 125 21.15 21.09 -14.93
N ASP A 126 21.30 21.69 -16.11
CA ASP A 126 20.66 22.96 -16.45
C ASP A 126 19.13 22.80 -16.54
N ASP A 127 18.64 21.64 -17.02
CA ASP A 127 17.22 21.39 -17.31
C ASP A 127 16.52 20.46 -16.29
N TRP A 128 17.30 19.76 -15.47
CA TRP A 128 16.77 18.82 -14.48
C TRP A 128 17.66 18.71 -13.24
N ALA A 129 17.11 18.11 -12.18
CA ALA A 129 17.88 17.66 -11.04
C ALA A 129 17.36 16.30 -10.57
N SER A 130 18.24 15.46 -10.05
CA SER A 130 17.87 14.14 -9.55
C SER A 130 18.42 13.85 -8.17
N LEU A 131 17.73 12.95 -7.47
CA LEU A 131 18.24 12.29 -6.27
C LEU A 131 18.63 10.86 -6.64
N SER A 132 19.92 10.55 -6.61
CA SER A 132 20.43 9.20 -6.72
C SER A 132 20.38 8.52 -5.34
N ILE A 133 19.73 7.36 -5.26
CA ILE A 133 19.53 6.59 -4.03
C ILE A 133 20.22 5.24 -4.19
N LYS A 134 21.18 4.94 -3.32
CA LYS A 134 21.91 3.66 -3.36
C LYS A 134 21.25 2.61 -2.46
N GLY A 135 20.81 1.52 -3.07
CA GLY A 135 20.30 0.32 -2.40
C GLY A 135 21.32 -0.82 -2.42
N ASN A 136 21.66 -1.35 -1.24
CA ASN A 136 22.58 -2.48 -1.13
C ASN A 136 21.89 -3.80 -1.48
N LEU A 137 22.57 -4.65 -2.24
CA LEU A 137 22.11 -5.98 -2.63
C LEU A 137 22.90 -7.02 -1.84
N SER A 138 22.22 -7.80 -1.01
CA SER A 138 22.88 -8.80 -0.14
C SER A 138 22.44 -10.24 -0.40
N LYS A 139 21.18 -10.46 -0.77
CA LYS A 139 20.63 -11.78 -1.09
C LYS A 139 19.28 -11.68 -1.80
N GLY A 140 18.93 -12.72 -2.55
CA GLY A 140 17.63 -12.84 -3.17
C GLY A 140 17.56 -12.18 -4.55
N ASN A 141 16.32 -12.03 -5.01
CA ASN A 141 16.02 -11.44 -6.30
C ASN A 141 16.38 -9.94 -6.33
N VAL A 142 17.07 -9.51 -7.39
CA VAL A 142 17.51 -8.12 -7.52
C VAL A 142 16.33 -7.16 -7.73
N GLN A 143 15.32 -7.58 -8.51
CA GLN A 143 14.12 -6.80 -8.76
C GLN A 143 13.36 -6.49 -7.47
N ASP A 144 13.24 -7.45 -6.55
CA ASP A 144 12.56 -7.22 -5.27
C ASP A 144 13.24 -6.11 -4.45
N SER A 145 14.57 -6.07 -4.48
CA SER A 145 15.35 -5.03 -3.80
C SER A 145 15.17 -3.67 -4.47
N ILE A 146 15.23 -3.63 -5.81
CA ILE A 146 14.96 -2.40 -6.59
C ILE A 146 13.56 -1.88 -6.28
N ASP A 147 12.55 -2.74 -6.35
CA ASP A 147 11.17 -2.36 -6.12
C ASP A 147 10.96 -1.81 -4.71
N GLU A 148 11.59 -2.40 -3.69
CA GLU A 148 11.48 -1.89 -2.32
C GLU A 148 12.12 -0.51 -2.18
N VAL A 149 13.30 -0.28 -2.77
CA VAL A 149 13.93 1.05 -2.78
C VAL A 149 13.01 2.07 -3.46
N ILE A 150 12.42 1.73 -4.61
CA ILE A 150 11.50 2.61 -5.33
C ILE A 150 10.22 2.88 -4.52
N ARG A 151 9.65 1.87 -3.86
CA ARG A 151 8.47 2.03 -2.99
C ARG A 151 8.77 2.94 -1.81
N VAL A 152 9.93 2.79 -1.17
CA VAL A 152 10.38 3.69 -0.10
C VAL A 152 10.54 5.11 -0.65
N ALA A 153 11.28 5.27 -1.75
CA ALA A 153 11.49 6.55 -2.40
C ALA A 153 10.16 7.27 -2.67
N LYS A 154 9.19 6.60 -3.30
CA LYS A 154 7.85 7.15 -3.57
C LYS A 154 7.11 7.58 -2.31
N ARG A 155 7.11 6.74 -1.27
CA ARG A 155 6.46 7.06 0.02
C ARG A 155 7.08 8.30 0.65
N ARG A 156 8.41 8.41 0.63
CA ARG A 156 9.14 9.56 1.19
C ARG A 156 8.97 10.82 0.35
N TYR A 157 8.94 10.71 -0.98
CA TYR A 157 8.57 11.81 -1.87
C TYR A 157 7.22 12.41 -1.47
N LYS A 158 6.16 11.58 -1.37
CA LYS A 158 4.82 12.02 -0.96
C LYS A 158 4.82 12.69 0.42
N PHE A 159 5.56 12.11 1.37
CA PHE A 159 5.71 12.67 2.71
C PHE A 159 6.37 14.06 2.68
N VAL A 160 7.51 14.20 2.02
CA VAL A 160 8.29 15.45 1.97
C VAL A 160 7.51 16.53 1.23
N VAL A 161 6.88 16.22 0.10
CA VAL A 161 5.97 17.14 -0.59
C VAL A 161 4.88 17.63 0.38
N THR A 162 4.25 16.72 1.12
CA THR A 162 3.21 17.09 2.10
C THR A 162 3.76 17.97 3.22
N GLN A 163 4.96 17.69 3.74
CA GLN A 163 5.61 18.53 4.76
C GLN A 163 5.97 19.93 4.24
N ILE A 164 6.37 20.03 2.97
CA ILE A 164 6.67 21.30 2.33
C ILE A 164 5.40 22.13 2.16
N HIS A 165 4.29 21.53 1.71
CA HIS A 165 3.00 22.23 1.64
C HIS A 165 2.55 22.75 3.01
N LYS A 166 2.86 22.01 4.09
CA LYS A 166 2.63 22.47 5.46
C LYS A 166 3.49 23.67 5.83
N LYS A 167 4.78 23.65 5.50
CA LYS A 167 5.69 24.76 5.81
C LYS A 167 5.39 26.03 5.00
N GLY A 168 4.95 25.89 3.75
CA GLY A 168 4.51 27.00 2.91
C GLY A 168 3.17 27.61 3.36
N SER A 169 2.42 26.89 4.18
CA SER A 169 1.16 27.32 4.79
C SER A 169 1.42 27.59 6.28
N SER A 170 2.20 28.63 6.60
CA SER A 170 2.75 28.91 7.95
C SER A 170 1.73 29.02 9.09
N ASN A 171 0.43 28.91 8.80
CA ASN A 171 -0.68 29.11 9.72
C ASN A 171 -1.56 27.86 9.85
N ILE A 172 -1.15 26.68 9.34
CA ILE A 172 -1.94 25.45 9.43
C ILE A 172 -1.11 24.24 9.88
N LEU A 173 -1.72 23.37 10.67
CA LEU A 173 -1.18 22.10 11.12
C LEU A 173 -1.79 21.00 10.27
N VAL A 174 -0.98 20.25 9.54
CA VAL A 174 -1.49 19.07 8.80
C VAL A 174 -0.82 17.80 9.32
N LYS A 175 -1.61 16.76 9.57
CA LYS A 175 -1.15 15.43 9.97
C LYS A 175 -1.74 14.40 9.01
N VAL A 176 -0.92 13.45 8.58
CA VAL A 176 -1.28 12.44 7.59
C VAL A 176 -1.43 11.11 8.31
N PHE A 177 -2.51 10.41 8.02
CA PHE A 177 -2.82 9.12 8.63
C PHE A 177 -3.14 8.10 7.55
N ASP A 178 -2.65 6.88 7.77
CA ASP A 178 -2.99 5.70 7.00
C ASP A 178 -3.85 4.81 7.90
N PHE A 179 -5.18 4.98 7.82
CA PHE A 179 -6.11 4.23 8.67
C PHE A 179 -6.53 2.93 7.99
N PRO A 180 -6.68 1.83 8.75
CA PRO A 180 -7.35 0.63 8.25
C PRO A 180 -8.74 0.98 7.72
N LYS A 181 -9.07 0.50 6.51
CA LYS A 181 -10.33 0.85 5.81
C LYS A 181 -11.57 0.55 6.65
N GLU A 182 -11.55 -0.47 7.51
CA GLU A 182 -12.69 -0.80 8.36
C GLU A 182 -12.95 0.24 9.47
N HIS A 183 -11.90 0.92 9.93
CA HIS A 183 -11.93 1.84 11.07
C HIS A 183 -11.84 3.32 10.66
N GLU A 184 -11.49 3.60 9.41
CA GLU A 184 -11.25 4.95 8.86
C GLU A 184 -12.30 5.97 9.32
N VAL A 185 -13.60 5.68 9.16
CA VAL A 185 -14.68 6.60 9.54
C VAL A 185 -14.67 6.98 11.02
N ALA A 186 -14.42 6.01 11.91
CA ALA A 186 -14.40 6.26 13.35
C ALA A 186 -13.15 7.05 13.76
N CYS A 187 -12.00 6.73 13.17
CA CYS A 187 -10.75 7.46 13.39
C CYS A 187 -10.85 8.91 12.87
N VAL A 188 -11.44 9.12 11.69
CA VAL A 188 -11.67 10.47 11.15
C VAL A 188 -12.61 11.25 12.05
N GLN A 189 -13.73 10.65 12.48
CA GLN A 189 -14.68 11.33 13.35
C GLN A 189 -14.03 11.75 14.67
N TYR A 190 -13.21 10.87 15.27
CA TYR A 190 -12.42 11.20 16.47
C TYR A 190 -11.53 12.42 16.24
N LEU A 191 -10.86 12.50 15.10
CA LEU A 191 -9.95 13.62 14.82
C LEU A 191 -10.67 14.92 14.46
N ILE A 192 -11.87 14.85 13.87
CA ILE A 192 -12.71 16.04 13.67
C ILE A 192 -13.15 16.63 15.02
N TRP A 193 -13.41 15.79 16.03
CA TRP A 193 -13.75 16.22 17.40
C TRP A 193 -12.64 16.98 18.12
N PHE A 194 -11.41 16.95 17.60
CA PHE A 194 -10.35 17.83 18.08
C PHE A 194 -10.73 19.31 17.97
N GLY A 195 -11.55 19.70 16.99
CA GLY A 195 -12.05 21.08 16.86
C GLY A 195 -12.90 21.51 18.06
N GLU A 196 -13.81 20.64 18.51
CA GLU A 196 -14.62 20.87 19.71
C GLU A 196 -13.76 20.92 20.97
N PHE A 197 -12.74 20.05 21.06
CA PHE A 197 -11.77 20.08 22.16
C PHE A 197 -11.00 21.41 22.23
N LEU A 198 -10.55 21.93 21.08
CA LEU A 198 -9.91 23.24 21.02
C LEU A 198 -10.88 24.37 21.40
N SER A 199 -12.12 24.32 20.93
CA SER A 199 -13.14 25.31 21.29
C SER A 199 -13.44 25.33 22.79
N ALA A 200 -13.42 24.18 23.46
CA ALA A 200 -13.59 24.09 24.91
C ALA A 200 -12.42 24.69 25.72
N LEU A 201 -11.28 24.92 25.06
CA LEU A 201 -10.10 25.59 25.62
C LEU A 201 -9.99 27.06 25.16
N ASP A 202 -11.07 27.62 24.61
CA ASP A 202 -11.12 28.97 24.01
C ASP A 202 -10.14 29.17 22.83
N ILE A 203 -9.74 28.09 22.16
CA ILE A 203 -8.91 28.14 20.94
C ILE A 203 -9.79 27.97 19.71
N ASN A 204 -10.03 29.06 18.99
CA ASN A 204 -10.77 29.03 17.72
C ASN A 204 -9.89 28.47 16.60
N ALA A 205 -10.21 27.28 16.12
CA ALA A 205 -9.54 26.66 14.99
C ALA A 205 -10.52 25.88 14.11
N THR A 206 -10.29 25.91 12.79
CA THR A 206 -11.02 25.07 11.85
C THR A 206 -10.31 23.72 11.73
N VAL A 207 -11.03 22.62 11.95
CA VAL A 207 -10.52 21.26 11.75
C VAL A 207 -11.25 20.61 10.59
N SER A 208 -10.50 20.12 9.61
CA SER A 208 -11.04 19.41 8.44
C SER A 208 -10.26 18.13 8.16
N ALA A 209 -10.92 17.21 7.45
CA ALA A 209 -10.32 15.98 6.97
C ALA A 209 -10.47 15.90 5.44
N GLU A 210 -9.37 15.69 4.73
CA GLU A 210 -9.33 15.45 3.30
C GLU A 210 -8.78 14.06 3.00
N LYS A 211 -9.42 13.31 2.10
CA LYS A 211 -8.90 12.04 1.60
C LYS A 211 -8.19 12.23 0.27
N ARG A 212 -6.95 11.77 0.15
CA ARG A 212 -6.21 11.67 -1.11
C ARG A 212 -5.42 10.37 -1.15
N ASP A 213 -5.47 9.63 -2.26
CA ASP A 213 -4.63 8.46 -2.51
C ASP A 213 -4.54 7.45 -1.33
N ASP A 214 -5.68 6.99 -0.82
CA ASP A 214 -5.81 6.06 0.32
C ASP A 214 -5.29 6.57 1.68
N VAL A 215 -4.84 7.82 1.81
CA VAL A 215 -4.49 8.44 3.10
C VAL A 215 -5.47 9.56 3.49
N THR A 216 -5.60 9.78 4.80
CA THR A 216 -6.41 10.86 5.38
C THR A 216 -5.51 11.96 5.90
N ASN A 217 -5.69 13.17 5.37
CA ASN A 217 -5.07 14.39 5.86
C ASN A 217 -6.00 15.08 6.86
N ILE A 218 -5.56 15.26 8.10
CA ILE A 218 -6.21 16.13 9.07
C ILE A 218 -5.54 17.50 9.01
N ILE A 219 -6.32 18.54 8.79
CA ILE A 219 -5.88 19.92 8.65
C ILE A 219 -6.51 20.72 9.79
N VAL A 220 -5.69 21.42 10.56
CA VAL A 220 -6.12 22.29 11.67
C VAL A 220 -5.58 23.69 11.41
N SER A 221 -6.47 24.67 11.33
CA SER A 221 -6.13 26.06 11.02
C SER A 221 -6.65 26.99 12.12
N PRO A 222 -5.79 27.55 12.99
CA PRO A 222 -6.21 28.59 13.93
C PRO A 222 -6.83 29.79 13.20
N VAL A 223 -7.93 30.31 13.75
CA VAL A 223 -8.60 31.51 13.26
C VAL A 223 -7.93 32.71 13.93
N ASP A 224 -7.34 33.60 13.12
CA ASP A 224 -6.74 34.87 13.56
C ASP A 224 -5.64 34.78 14.63
N ALA A 225 -5.04 33.60 14.85
CA ALA A 225 -4.03 33.36 15.88
C ALA A 225 -2.94 32.34 15.45
N PRO A 226 -2.15 32.64 14.40
CA PRO A 226 -1.13 31.72 13.87
C PRO A 226 -0.04 31.37 14.90
N GLU A 227 0.20 32.22 15.90
CA GLU A 227 1.14 31.98 17.00
C GLU A 227 0.72 30.79 17.90
N LEU A 228 -0.56 30.42 17.92
CA LEU A 228 -1.06 29.29 18.70
C LEU A 228 -0.76 27.94 18.07
N LEU A 229 -0.22 27.89 16.85
CA LEU A 229 -0.02 26.65 16.10
C LEU A 229 0.83 25.62 16.87
N LYS A 230 1.88 26.07 17.56
CA LYS A 230 2.73 25.20 18.39
C LYS A 230 1.97 24.63 19.59
N THR A 231 1.11 25.44 20.20
CA THR A 231 0.23 25.00 21.30
C THR A 231 -0.79 23.99 20.79
N ILE A 232 -1.41 24.25 19.63
CA ILE A 232 -2.34 23.34 18.97
C ILE A 232 -1.65 22.01 18.64
N GLU A 233 -0.41 22.02 18.15
CA GLU A 233 0.33 20.78 17.85
C GLU A 233 0.61 19.95 19.12
N ASN A 234 0.97 20.60 20.22
CA ASN A 234 1.15 19.92 21.51
C ASN A 234 -0.18 19.34 22.02
N LEU A 235 -1.27 20.12 21.94
CA LEU A 235 -2.61 19.68 22.33
C LEU A 235 -3.10 18.54 21.45
N PHE A 236 -2.82 18.56 20.15
CA PHE A 236 -3.18 17.48 19.23
C PHE A 236 -2.48 16.18 19.62
N THR A 237 -1.20 16.27 19.98
CA THR A 237 -0.43 15.10 20.44
C THR A 237 -0.99 14.53 21.74
N GLN A 238 -1.38 15.39 22.70
CA GLN A 238 -2.05 14.97 23.93
C GLN A 238 -3.44 14.40 23.65
N TYR A 239 -4.18 14.98 22.71
CA TYR A 239 -5.50 14.50 22.32
C TYR A 239 -5.42 13.07 21.77
N LEU A 240 -4.40 12.74 20.99
CA LEU A 240 -4.20 11.38 20.48
C LEU A 240 -3.93 10.34 21.59
N THR A 241 -3.51 10.75 22.79
CA THR A 241 -3.26 9.84 23.91
C THR A 241 -4.48 9.60 24.80
N LEU A 242 -5.54 10.41 24.67
CA LEU A 242 -6.74 10.30 25.49
C LEU A 242 -7.42 8.91 25.47
N PRO A 243 -7.46 8.15 24.36
CA PRO A 243 -8.03 6.81 24.37
C PRO A 243 -7.32 5.84 25.33
N TYR A 244 -6.09 6.18 25.73
CA TYR A 244 -5.22 5.43 26.62
C TYR A 244 -5.12 6.04 28.01
N ILE A 245 -5.94 7.04 28.36
CA ILE A 245 -5.85 7.76 29.64
C ILE A 245 -6.04 6.84 30.86
N GLU A 246 -6.82 5.77 30.71
CA GLU A 246 -7.03 4.72 31.72
C GLU A 246 -5.73 3.98 32.11
N TYR A 247 -4.72 4.01 31.24
CA TYR A 247 -3.40 3.40 31.47
C TYR A 247 -2.36 4.39 32.02
N LEU A 248 -2.72 5.66 32.16
CA LEU A 248 -1.84 6.69 32.73
C LEU A 248 -2.01 6.74 34.26
N PRO A 249 -0.92 6.90 35.03
CA PRO A 249 -1.02 7.01 36.47
C PRO A 249 -1.91 8.19 36.86
N ALA A 250 -2.96 7.91 37.65
CA ALA A 250 -3.99 8.87 38.00
C ALA A 250 -3.38 10.18 38.55
N HIS A 251 -3.49 11.26 37.78
CA HIS A 251 -3.13 12.58 38.27
C HIS A 251 -4.20 13.06 39.23
N SER A 252 -3.86 13.04 40.51
CA SER A 252 -4.58 13.66 41.61
C SER A 252 -4.56 15.19 41.43
N GLN A 253 -5.41 15.72 40.56
CA GLN A 253 -5.69 17.15 40.46
C GLN A 253 -7.13 17.40 40.89
N GLN A 254 -7.32 18.42 41.74
CA GLN A 254 -8.66 18.93 42.07
C GLN A 254 -9.23 19.64 40.84
N LEU A 255 -9.84 18.87 39.94
CA LEU A 255 -10.59 19.39 38.79
C LEU A 255 -11.77 20.21 39.29
N THR A 256 -12.02 21.37 38.65
CA THR A 256 -13.25 22.13 38.90
C THR A 256 -14.46 21.32 38.43
N PRO A 257 -15.69 21.65 38.87
CA PRO A 257 -16.90 20.96 38.41
C PRO A 257 -17.08 21.00 36.88
N ILE A 258 -16.65 22.08 36.22
CA ILE A 258 -16.71 22.26 34.77
C ILE A 258 -15.69 21.35 34.08
N ASP A 259 -14.44 21.34 34.56
CA ASP A 259 -13.40 20.47 34.00
C ASP A 259 -13.76 19.00 34.14
N ARG A 260 -14.41 18.62 35.26
CA ARG A 260 -14.91 17.27 35.49
C ARG A 260 -16.02 16.90 34.50
N ALA A 261 -16.93 17.82 34.20
CA ALA A 261 -17.98 17.59 33.22
C ALA A 261 -17.41 17.43 31.81
N ASN A 262 -16.47 18.29 31.41
CA ASN A 262 -15.80 18.22 30.11
C ASN A 262 -14.97 16.93 29.96
N LEU A 263 -14.24 16.54 31.01
CA LEU A 263 -13.49 15.28 31.03
C LEU A 263 -14.42 14.08 30.95
N GLN A 264 -15.53 14.07 31.69
CA GLN A 264 -16.51 13.00 31.62
C GLN A 264 -17.15 12.89 30.23
N GLN A 265 -17.48 14.03 29.61
CA GLN A 265 -18.02 14.08 28.25
C GLN A 265 -17.03 13.48 27.25
N LEU A 266 -15.74 13.82 27.38
CA LEU A 266 -14.67 13.28 26.54
C LEU A 266 -14.47 11.77 26.75
N VAL A 267 -14.47 11.30 28.01
CA VAL A 267 -14.40 9.87 28.34
C VAL A 267 -15.59 9.11 27.72
N ASN A 268 -16.81 9.62 27.88
CA ASN A 268 -18.01 9.00 27.32
C ASN A 268 -17.95 8.90 25.78
N GLN A 269 -17.38 9.89 25.10
CA GLN A 269 -17.19 9.85 23.65
C GLN A 269 -16.15 8.82 23.23
N ILE A 270 -15.04 8.76 23.95
CA ILE A 270 -14.00 7.74 23.73
C ILE A 270 -14.60 6.34 23.90
N GLU A 271 -15.38 6.11 24.96
CA GLU A 271 -16.11 4.85 25.15
C GLU A 271 -17.09 4.58 24.00
N GLY A 272 -17.80 5.60 23.54
CA GLY A 272 -18.67 5.51 22.36
C GLY A 272 -17.94 5.03 21.10
N PHE A 273 -16.76 5.60 20.82
CA PHE A 273 -15.94 5.17 19.68
C PHE A 273 -15.34 3.77 19.87
N LYS A 274 -14.88 3.43 21.09
CA LYS A 274 -14.43 2.08 21.43
C LYS A 274 -15.54 1.05 21.16
N ASN A 275 -16.77 1.35 21.58
CA ASN A 275 -17.94 0.49 21.34
C ASN A 275 -18.26 0.35 19.84
N GLN A 276 -18.16 1.43 19.06
CA GLN A 276 -18.34 1.36 17.61
C GLN A 276 -17.29 0.47 16.93
N ILE A 277 -16.03 0.55 17.36
CA ILE A 277 -14.94 -0.31 16.85
C ILE A 277 -15.22 -1.78 17.22
N GLN A 278 -15.54 -2.07 18.47
CA GLN A 278 -15.87 -3.43 18.91
C GLN A 278 -17.05 -4.03 18.13
N MET A 279 -18.10 -3.23 17.89
CA MET A 279 -19.26 -3.68 17.12
C MET A 279 -18.90 -3.95 15.66
N LYS A 280 -18.03 -3.14 15.06
CA LYS A 280 -17.50 -3.40 13.71
C LYS A 280 -16.67 -4.69 13.65
N ASN A 281 -15.84 -4.95 14.66
CA ASN A 281 -15.06 -6.20 14.74
C ASN A 281 -15.98 -7.41 14.82
N ALA A 282 -17.01 -7.37 15.67
CA ALA A 282 -17.99 -8.45 15.75
C ALA A 282 -18.73 -8.68 14.41
N ILE A 283 -19.01 -7.63 13.64
CA ILE A 283 -19.58 -7.74 12.29
C ILE A 283 -18.58 -8.36 11.32
N ILE A 284 -17.29 -8.03 11.40
CA ILE A 284 -16.23 -8.63 10.58
C ILE A 284 -16.11 -10.12 10.89
N GLU A 285 -16.01 -10.49 12.16
CA GLU A 285 -15.96 -11.90 12.61
C GLU A 285 -17.18 -12.68 12.11
N LEU A 286 -18.38 -12.08 12.17
CA LEU A 286 -19.60 -12.70 11.66
C LEU A 286 -19.56 -12.88 10.13
N LYS A 287 -19.04 -11.88 9.40
CA LYS A 287 -18.85 -11.98 7.94
C LYS A 287 -17.85 -13.06 7.59
N GLU A 288 -16.74 -13.18 8.32
CA GLU A 288 -15.73 -14.22 8.12
C GLU A 288 -16.31 -15.61 8.38
N ALA A 289 -17.03 -15.80 9.50
CA ALA A 289 -17.74 -17.04 9.79
C ALA A 289 -18.76 -17.40 8.70
N THR A 290 -19.46 -16.39 8.14
CA THR A 290 -20.39 -16.59 7.03
C THR A 290 -19.65 -17.00 5.75
N ILE A 291 -18.50 -16.39 5.45
CA ILE A 291 -17.67 -16.76 4.31
C ILE A 291 -17.14 -18.19 4.45
N GLU A 292 -16.70 -18.58 5.63
CA GLU A 292 -16.27 -19.96 5.91
C GLU A 292 -17.41 -20.96 5.74
N GLN A 293 -18.60 -20.62 6.25
CA GLN A 293 -19.79 -21.45 6.05
C GLN A 293 -20.12 -21.61 4.56
N LEU A 294 -20.13 -20.52 3.80
CA LEU A 294 -20.40 -20.55 2.36
C LEU A 294 -19.34 -21.38 1.60
N LYS A 295 -18.07 -21.30 2.00
CA LYS A 295 -16.99 -22.14 1.43
C LYS A 295 -17.20 -23.62 1.76
N SER A 296 -17.60 -23.93 2.99
CA SER A 296 -17.92 -25.29 3.42
C SER A 296 -19.09 -25.87 2.63
N ASP A 297 -20.18 -25.10 2.50
CA ASP A 297 -21.37 -25.47 1.72
C ASP A 297 -21.04 -25.69 0.25
N LEU A 298 -20.21 -24.81 -0.35
CA LEU A 298 -19.73 -24.98 -1.72
C LEU A 298 -18.87 -26.23 -1.87
N THR A 299 -18.01 -26.52 -0.90
CA THR A 299 -17.18 -27.73 -0.90
C THR A 299 -18.05 -28.99 -0.77
N LEU A 300 -19.08 -28.96 0.06
CA LEU A 300 -20.06 -30.04 0.20
C LEU A 300 -20.86 -30.23 -1.10
N ALA A 301 -21.35 -29.14 -1.71
CA ALA A 301 -22.04 -29.17 -2.99
C ALA A 301 -21.15 -29.76 -4.09
N ASN A 302 -19.89 -29.34 -4.19
CA ASN A 302 -18.94 -29.91 -5.14
C ASN A 302 -18.67 -31.39 -4.89
N LYS A 303 -18.53 -31.83 -3.62
CA LYS A 303 -18.41 -33.26 -3.30
C LYS A 303 -19.66 -34.03 -3.72
N ASN A 304 -20.84 -33.49 -3.50
CA ASN A 304 -22.09 -34.12 -3.93
C ASN A 304 -22.19 -34.21 -5.46
N LEU A 305 -21.75 -33.19 -6.20
CA LEU A 305 -21.65 -33.23 -7.66
C LEU A 305 -20.66 -34.31 -8.13
N VAL A 306 -19.49 -34.43 -7.50
CA VAL A 306 -18.52 -35.50 -7.81
C VAL A 306 -19.09 -36.89 -7.52
N LEU A 307 -19.87 -37.05 -6.44
CA LEU A 307 -20.57 -38.30 -6.13
C LEU A 307 -21.67 -38.61 -7.16
N LEU A 308 -22.37 -37.59 -7.64
CA LEU A 308 -23.37 -37.73 -8.72
C LEU A 308 -22.72 -38.11 -10.05
N ASP A 309 -21.59 -37.50 -10.40
CA ASP A 309 -20.82 -37.85 -11.60
C ASP A 309 -20.23 -39.26 -11.54
N SER A 310 -20.02 -39.79 -10.33
CA SER A 310 -19.56 -41.17 -10.12
C SER A 310 -20.66 -42.23 -10.27
N LEU A 311 -21.94 -41.83 -10.37
CA LEU A 311 -23.06 -42.74 -10.62
C LEU A 311 -23.20 -43.00 -12.13
N ILE A 312 -22.32 -43.83 -12.69
CA ILE A 312 -22.49 -44.40 -14.03
C ILE A 312 -22.81 -45.88 -13.88
N ASP A 313 -24.09 -46.16 -13.59
CA ASP A 313 -24.89 -47.26 -14.18
C ASP A 313 -26.26 -47.41 -13.48
N LYS A 314 -27.23 -46.56 -13.88
CA LYS A 314 -28.66 -46.87 -14.12
C LYS A 314 -29.46 -45.57 -14.38
N PRO A 315 -30.52 -45.63 -15.19
CA PRO A 315 -31.21 -44.44 -15.68
C PRO A 315 -32.09 -43.78 -14.60
N ASP A 316 -32.30 -42.49 -14.79
CA ASP A 316 -33.26 -41.58 -14.12
C ASP A 316 -32.93 -41.08 -12.71
N VAL A 317 -32.03 -40.10 -12.61
CA VAL A 317 -32.10 -39.06 -11.57
C VAL A 317 -31.61 -37.71 -12.14
N GLU A 318 -32.50 -36.76 -12.38
CA GLU A 318 -32.13 -35.34 -12.58
C GLU A 318 -32.48 -34.52 -11.34
N ILE A 319 -31.47 -33.81 -10.81
CA ILE A 319 -31.58 -33.00 -9.60
C ILE A 319 -31.64 -31.52 -9.99
N ALA A 320 -32.76 -30.87 -9.66
CA ALA A 320 -32.85 -29.42 -9.55
C ALA A 320 -33.41 -29.06 -8.17
N ASN A 321 -32.63 -28.29 -7.42
CA ASN A 321 -32.94 -27.52 -6.22
C ASN A 321 -34.18 -27.96 -5.40
N SER A 322 -33.89 -28.71 -4.33
CA SER A 322 -34.77 -28.98 -3.18
C SER A 322 -36.15 -29.57 -3.51
N GLY A 323 -36.22 -30.90 -3.67
CA GLY A 323 -37.47 -31.66 -3.58
C GLY A 323 -37.51 -32.87 -4.51
N LEU A 324 -37.53 -34.08 -3.95
CA LEU A 324 -37.73 -35.34 -4.67
C LEU A 324 -39.02 -35.30 -5.50
N SER A 325 -38.95 -35.52 -6.82
CA SER A 325 -40.14 -35.73 -7.66
C SER A 325 -40.20 -37.18 -8.14
N LEU A 326 -41.14 -37.94 -7.58
CA LEU A 326 -41.50 -39.27 -8.02
C LEU A 326 -42.07 -39.24 -9.44
N THR A 327 -41.71 -40.26 -10.21
CA THR A 327 -42.23 -40.57 -11.53
C THR A 327 -43.77 -40.66 -11.54
N SER A 328 -44.36 -40.33 -12.69
CA SER A 328 -45.79 -40.43 -12.94
C SER A 328 -46.37 -41.78 -12.51
N TRP A 329 -47.36 -41.74 -11.62
CA TRP A 329 -48.06 -42.92 -11.14
C TRP A 329 -49.26 -43.23 -12.04
N GLN A 330 -49.41 -44.50 -12.43
CA GLN A 330 -50.53 -44.98 -13.26
C GLN A 330 -51.44 -45.87 -12.42
N TRP A 331 -52.68 -45.43 -12.15
CA TRP A 331 -53.71 -46.22 -11.46
C TRP A 331 -54.90 -46.41 -12.41
N GLY A 332 -54.92 -47.55 -13.09
CA GLY A 332 -55.97 -47.88 -14.07
C GLY A 332 -56.12 -46.84 -15.19
N ILE A 333 -57.37 -46.45 -15.48
CA ILE A 333 -57.75 -45.63 -16.64
C ILE A 333 -57.47 -44.13 -16.48
N PHE A 334 -56.93 -43.68 -15.34
CA PHE A 334 -56.63 -42.27 -15.11
C PHE A 334 -55.12 -41.99 -15.21
N LYS A 335 -54.76 -41.13 -16.17
CA LYS A 335 -53.41 -40.59 -16.35
C LYS A 335 -53.41 -39.13 -15.89
N ILE A 336 -52.75 -38.85 -14.77
CA ILE A 336 -52.53 -37.48 -14.32
C ILE A 336 -51.13 -37.06 -14.80
N GLU A 337 -51.08 -36.00 -15.61
CA GLU A 337 -49.84 -35.41 -16.14
C GLU A 337 -49.55 -34.08 -15.41
N PRO A 338 -48.68 -34.07 -14.38
CA PRO A 338 -48.39 -32.87 -13.58
C PRO A 338 -47.83 -31.71 -14.40
N GLN A 339 -47.16 -32.02 -15.52
CA GLN A 339 -46.62 -31.03 -16.46
C GLN A 339 -47.71 -30.14 -17.09
N LYS A 340 -48.92 -30.66 -17.30
CA LYS A 340 -50.04 -29.88 -17.85
C LYS A 340 -50.71 -28.99 -16.79
N LEU A 341 -50.63 -29.36 -15.52
CA LEU A 341 -51.09 -28.53 -14.39
C LEU A 341 -50.16 -27.32 -14.19
N LEU A 342 -48.84 -27.52 -14.27
CA LEU A 342 -47.85 -26.45 -14.11
C LEU A 342 -47.92 -25.40 -15.23
N LYS A 343 -48.15 -25.79 -16.50
CA LYS A 343 -48.35 -24.84 -17.62
C LYS A 343 -49.58 -23.94 -17.49
N LYS A 344 -50.59 -24.33 -16.69
CA LYS A 344 -51.75 -23.48 -16.39
C LYS A 344 -51.49 -22.49 -15.25
N LEU A 345 -50.54 -22.80 -14.36
CA LEU A 345 -50.21 -21.98 -13.20
C LEU A 345 -49.19 -20.88 -13.53
N THR A 346 -48.33 -21.05 -14.54
CA THR A 346 -47.38 -20.02 -14.99
C THR A 346 -47.94 -19.02 -16.01
N LYS A 347 -49.21 -19.14 -16.43
CA LYS A 347 -49.87 -18.20 -17.35
C LYS A 347 -50.63 -17.05 -16.68
N LYS A 348 -50.39 -16.82 -15.38
CA LYS A 348 -50.82 -15.64 -14.63
C LYS A 348 -49.68 -15.18 -13.71
N VAL A 349 -48.65 -14.57 -14.28
CA VAL A 349 -47.99 -13.32 -13.85
C VAL A 349 -47.27 -12.77 -15.08
#